data_AF-A0A0F9DKF3-F1
#
_entry.id   AF-A0A0F9DKF3-F1
#
_cell.length_a   1.000
_cell.length_b   1.000
_cell.length_c   1.000
_cell.angle_alpha   90.00
_cell.angle_beta   90.00
_cell.angle_gamma   90.00
#
_symmetry.space_group_name_H-M   'P 1'
#
loop_
_entity.id
_entity.type
_entity.pdbx_description
1 polymer ?
#
loop_
_entity_poly.entity_id
_entity_poly.type
_entity_poly.pdbx_seq_one_letter_code
_entity_poly.pdbx_strand_id
1 'polypeptide(L)'
;DDVVPHDKLAVQHLLAVIDADDSIDLAGGIYPRKVTMEPIVAKDNGAKTGVWWGWRDGHAEQVYMTGTGFLIIRMASLAKIPVTDGRYFEVGDRTTDDFFFADWCAASKLKWYAAGNVVCDQIDLDGRLHQVEKAIPDFGEDGNDDGIPVEELFPGAEVIGVEETECKTD
;
A
#
# COMPACT_ATOMS: atom_id res chain seq x y z
N ASP A 1 -18.03 -1.94 -7.31
CA ASP A 1 -17.01 -1.06 -6.73
C ASP A 1 -15.71 -1.40 -7.42
N ASP A 2 -14.76 -0.48 -7.44
CA ASP A 2 -13.52 -0.68 -8.19
C ASP A 2 -12.37 0.11 -7.56
N VAL A 3 -11.14 -0.28 -7.90
CA VAL A 3 -9.91 0.44 -7.54
C VAL A 3 -9.28 0.99 -8.82
N VAL A 4 -9.12 2.30 -8.89
CA VAL A 4 -8.67 2.99 -10.10
C VAL A 4 -7.39 3.75 -9.82
N PRO A 5 -6.25 3.41 -10.45
CA PRO A 5 -5.01 4.14 -10.27
C PRO A 5 -5.13 5.57 -10.83
N HIS A 6 -4.46 6.51 -10.17
CA HIS A 6 -4.41 7.90 -10.64
C HIS A 6 -3.59 8.02 -11.93
N ASP A 7 -2.53 7.24 -12.03
CA ASP A 7 -1.62 7.24 -13.18
C ASP A 7 -1.97 6.13 -14.17
N LYS A 8 -1.97 6.48 -15.46
CA LYS A 8 -2.12 5.54 -16.58
C LYS A 8 -0.93 4.59 -16.71
N LEU A 9 0.22 4.93 -16.12
CA LEU A 9 1.42 4.10 -16.07
C LEU A 9 1.53 3.25 -14.79
N ALA A 10 0.51 3.23 -13.95
CA ALA A 10 0.53 2.52 -12.67
C ALA A 10 0.93 1.04 -12.79
N VAL A 11 0.48 0.33 -13.85
CA VAL A 11 0.88 -1.06 -14.09
C VAL A 11 2.39 -1.16 -14.38
N GLN A 12 2.94 -0.25 -15.18
CA GLN A 12 4.37 -0.19 -15.48
C GLN A 12 5.19 0.13 -14.23
N HIS A 13 4.68 0.99 -13.34
CA HIS A 13 5.32 1.29 -12.06
C HIS A 13 5.37 0.05 -11.16
N LEU A 14 4.27 -0.70 -11.06
CA LEU A 14 4.28 -1.97 -10.31
C LEU A 14 5.25 -2.99 -10.92
N LEU A 15 5.28 -3.12 -12.25
CA LEU A 15 6.23 -4.00 -12.94
C LEU A 15 7.67 -3.59 -12.67
N ALA A 16 7.98 -2.29 -12.68
CA ALA A 16 9.32 -1.80 -12.35
C ALA A 16 9.76 -2.18 -10.93
N VAL A 17 8.84 -2.21 -9.96
CA VAL A 17 9.14 -2.70 -8.60
C VAL A 17 9.49 -4.18 -8.62
N ILE A 18 8.68 -5.01 -9.27
CA ILE A 18 8.95 -6.45 -9.33
C ILE A 18 10.24 -6.76 -10.11
N ASP A 19 10.50 -6.07 -11.22
CA ASP A 19 11.67 -6.30 -12.07
C ASP A 19 12.97 -5.73 -11.49
N ALA A 20 12.91 -4.89 -10.45
CA ALA A 20 14.09 -4.37 -9.76
C ALA A 20 14.86 -5.47 -8.99
N ASP A 21 14.17 -6.51 -8.51
CA ASP A 21 14.75 -7.63 -7.79
C ASP A 21 13.92 -8.92 -8.02
N ASP A 22 14.55 -9.95 -8.58
CA ASP A 22 13.92 -11.25 -8.87
C ASP A 22 13.39 -11.98 -7.64
N SER A 23 13.78 -11.56 -6.44
CA SER A 23 13.25 -12.07 -5.17
C SER A 23 11.94 -11.41 -4.74
N ILE A 24 11.49 -10.35 -5.41
CA ILE A 24 10.17 -9.73 -5.17
C ILE A 24 9.11 -10.54 -5.90
N ASP A 25 8.09 -11.00 -5.15
CA ASP A 25 7.03 -11.86 -5.67
C ASP A 25 5.76 -11.08 -6.02
N LEU A 26 5.45 -10.02 -5.25
CA LEU A 26 4.24 -9.19 -5.41
C LEU A 26 4.55 -7.70 -5.22
N ALA A 27 3.80 -6.86 -5.94
CA ALA A 27 3.78 -5.42 -5.74
C ALA A 27 2.35 -4.88 -5.87
N GLY A 28 1.91 -4.08 -4.90
CA GLY A 28 0.57 -3.50 -4.87
C GLY A 28 0.57 -1.98 -4.71
N GLY A 29 -0.48 -1.35 -5.21
CA GLY A 29 -0.73 0.07 -5.06
C GLY A 29 -1.36 0.43 -3.71
N ILE A 30 -1.36 1.72 -3.41
CA ILE A 30 -1.92 2.31 -2.18
C ILE A 30 -3.32 2.83 -2.49
N TYR A 31 -4.32 2.39 -1.73
CA TYR A 31 -5.68 2.91 -1.83
C TYR A 31 -6.40 2.83 -0.49
N PRO A 32 -7.42 3.69 -0.28
CA PRO A 32 -8.04 3.84 1.03
C PRO A 32 -9.06 2.75 1.34
N ARG A 33 -9.41 2.61 2.62
CA ARG A 33 -10.64 1.98 3.09
C ARG A 33 -11.82 2.92 2.83
N LYS A 34 -12.93 2.40 2.36
CA LYS A 34 -14.16 3.18 2.11
C LYS A 34 -14.74 3.94 3.31
N VAL A 35 -14.49 3.48 4.53
CA VAL A 35 -15.12 4.04 5.75
C VAL A 35 -14.20 5.04 6.43
N THR A 36 -12.97 4.63 6.75
CA THR A 36 -12.01 5.44 7.51
C THR A 36 -11.06 6.21 6.62
N MET A 37 -11.04 5.90 5.31
CA MET A 37 -10.16 6.49 4.30
C MET A 37 -8.66 6.19 4.51
N GLU A 38 -8.31 5.46 5.57
CA GLU A 38 -6.96 4.98 5.87
C GLU A 38 -6.45 4.02 4.77
N PRO A 39 -5.13 3.96 4.50
CA PRO A 39 -4.57 3.07 3.51
C PRO A 39 -4.79 1.62 3.94
N ILE A 40 -5.10 0.76 2.96
CA ILE A 40 -5.08 -0.69 3.17
C ILE A 40 -3.64 -1.17 2.96
N VAL A 41 -2.81 -0.98 3.98
CA VAL A 41 -1.41 -1.42 4.00
C VAL A 41 -1.04 -1.89 5.40
N ALA A 42 -0.43 -3.06 5.53
CA ALA A 42 0.10 -3.54 6.80
C ALA A 42 1.61 -3.80 6.67
N LYS A 43 2.42 -3.14 7.49
CA LYS A 43 3.88 -3.28 7.44
C LYS A 43 4.33 -4.68 7.87
N ASP A 44 3.68 -5.24 8.88
CA ASP A 44 3.96 -6.56 9.42
C ASP A 44 2.65 -7.32 9.74
N ASN A 45 2.76 -8.59 10.14
CA ASN A 45 1.63 -9.44 10.51
C ASN A 45 1.02 -9.10 11.90
N GLY A 46 1.62 -8.16 12.63
CA GLY A 46 1.12 -7.65 13.91
C GLY A 46 0.16 -6.48 13.73
N ALA A 47 0.27 -5.73 12.63
CA ALA A 47 -0.63 -4.64 12.24
C ALA A 47 -2.00 -5.17 11.76
N LYS A 48 -2.78 -5.75 12.67
CA LYS A 48 -4.11 -6.35 12.40
C LYS A 48 -5.16 -5.37 11.88
N THR A 49 -4.90 -4.06 12.00
CA THR A 49 -5.77 -3.01 11.46
C THR A 49 -5.56 -2.81 9.96
N GLY A 50 -4.42 -3.24 9.42
CA GLY A 50 -4.05 -3.05 8.02
C GLY A 50 -3.97 -1.58 7.66
N VAL A 51 -3.42 -0.77 8.58
CA VAL A 51 -3.16 0.65 8.42
C VAL A 51 -1.67 0.88 8.70
N TRP A 52 -0.96 1.36 7.68
CA TRP A 52 0.42 1.80 7.78
C TRP A 52 0.62 2.95 6.82
N TRP A 53 1.08 4.08 7.37
CA TRP A 53 1.21 5.35 6.64
C TRP A 53 2.62 5.58 6.09
N GLY A 54 3.56 4.66 6.31
CA GLY A 54 4.99 4.90 6.03
C GLY A 54 5.40 4.67 4.57
N TRP A 55 4.43 4.49 3.68
CA TRP A 55 4.68 4.47 2.25
C TRP A 55 5.05 5.89 1.78
N ARG A 56 5.92 5.99 0.78
CA ARG A 56 6.43 7.27 0.28
C ARG A 56 6.39 7.26 -1.24
N ASP A 57 5.99 8.38 -1.83
CA ASP A 57 6.05 8.54 -3.28
C ASP A 57 7.49 8.33 -3.79
N GLY A 58 7.63 7.68 -4.94
CA GLY A 58 8.91 7.27 -5.52
C GLY A 58 9.61 6.08 -4.85
N HIS A 59 9.08 5.54 -3.74
CA HIS A 59 9.69 4.42 -3.01
C HIS A 59 8.84 3.14 -3.05
N ALA A 60 9.51 2.00 -2.99
CA ALA A 60 8.89 0.70 -2.80
C ALA A 60 9.37 0.08 -1.48
N GLU A 61 8.43 -0.37 -0.65
CA GLU A 61 8.71 -0.81 0.71
C GLU A 61 8.20 -2.24 0.90
N GLN A 62 9.02 -3.13 1.47
CA GLN A 62 8.55 -4.46 1.81
C GLN A 62 7.49 -4.36 2.91
N VAL A 63 6.35 -5.01 2.69
CA VAL A 63 5.19 -5.01 3.59
C VAL A 63 4.67 -6.43 3.78
N TYR A 64 3.81 -6.62 4.76
CA TYR A 64 3.05 -7.86 4.91
C TYR A 64 1.89 -7.91 3.91
N MET A 65 1.21 -6.78 3.67
CA MET A 65 0.16 -6.68 2.67
C MET A 65 -0.07 -5.24 2.19
N THR A 66 -0.60 -5.13 0.98
CA THR A 66 -1.48 -4.03 0.56
C THR A 66 -2.88 -4.59 0.35
N GLY A 67 -3.86 -3.72 0.08
CA GLY A 67 -5.11 -4.19 -0.49
C GLY A 67 -4.86 -4.88 -1.85
N THR A 68 -5.68 -5.87 -2.19
CA THR A 68 -5.50 -6.75 -3.35
C THR A 68 -6.16 -6.25 -4.64
N GLY A 69 -7.07 -5.28 -4.55
CA GLY A 69 -7.77 -4.66 -5.69
C GLY A 69 -6.90 -4.00 -6.77
N PHE A 70 -5.64 -3.64 -6.47
CA PHE A 70 -4.67 -3.20 -7.48
C PHE A 70 -3.28 -3.78 -7.17
N LEU A 71 -3.03 -4.99 -7.68
CA LEU A 71 -1.90 -5.85 -7.33
C LEU A 71 -1.38 -6.57 -8.57
N ILE A 72 -0.07 -6.78 -8.63
CA ILE A 72 0.55 -7.76 -9.51
C ILE A 72 1.30 -8.83 -8.72
N ILE A 73 1.36 -10.03 -9.27
CA ILE A 73 2.08 -11.18 -8.72
C ILE A 73 2.84 -11.89 -9.85
N ARG A 74 4.07 -12.31 -9.58
CA ARG A 74 4.80 -13.20 -10.49
C ARG A 74 4.04 -14.52 -10.62
N MET A 75 3.77 -14.95 -11.85
CA MET A 75 3.07 -16.22 -12.10
C MET A 75 3.75 -17.44 -11.45
N ALA A 76 5.09 -17.46 -11.42
CA ALA A 76 5.85 -18.52 -10.76
C ALA A 76 5.65 -18.54 -9.23
N SER A 77 5.31 -17.39 -8.63
CA SER A 77 5.05 -17.24 -7.20
C SER A 77 3.62 -17.60 -6.86
N LEU A 78 2.67 -17.31 -7.75
CA LEU A 78 1.27 -17.73 -7.62
C LEU A 78 1.15 -19.26 -7.49
N ALA A 79 1.98 -20.03 -8.18
CA ALA A 79 2.00 -21.50 -8.10
C ALA A 79 2.44 -22.04 -6.72
N LYS A 80 3.04 -21.20 -5.86
CA LYS A 80 3.46 -21.57 -4.50
C LYS A 80 2.35 -21.36 -3.47
N ILE A 81 1.27 -20.67 -3.84
CA ILE A 81 0.13 -20.38 -2.96
C ILE A 81 -0.82 -21.58 -3.00
N PRO A 82 -1.26 -22.12 -1.85
CA PRO A 82 -2.23 -23.23 -1.84
C PRO A 82 -3.54 -22.77 -2.48
N VAL A 83 -4.08 -23.54 -3.42
CA VAL A 83 -5.41 -23.29 -4.01
C VAL A 83 -6.38 -24.33 -3.46
N THR A 84 -7.51 -23.88 -2.91
CA THR A 84 -8.59 -24.76 -2.43
C THR A 84 -9.78 -24.70 -3.37
N ASP A 85 -10.14 -25.82 -3.98
CA ASP A 85 -11.33 -25.97 -4.85
C ASP A 85 -11.46 -24.95 -5.99
N GLY A 86 -10.34 -24.55 -6.59
CA GLY A 86 -10.33 -23.60 -7.72
C GLY A 86 -10.77 -22.19 -7.35
N ARG A 87 -10.92 -21.90 -6.05
CA ARG A 87 -11.15 -20.59 -5.49
C ARG A 87 -9.94 -20.19 -4.68
N TYR A 88 -9.56 -18.92 -4.73
CA TYR A 88 -8.53 -18.43 -3.85
C TYR A 88 -9.05 -18.38 -2.40
N PHE A 89 -10.33 -18.13 -2.09
CA PHE A 89 -10.83 -18.30 -0.71
C PHE A 89 -12.35 -18.13 -0.58
N GLU A 90 -12.89 -18.58 0.56
CA GLU A 90 -14.20 -18.18 1.11
C GLU A 90 -13.93 -17.53 2.47
N VAL A 91 -14.27 -16.25 2.61
CA VAL A 91 -13.90 -15.45 3.78
C VAL A 91 -14.99 -15.59 4.84
N GLY A 92 -14.63 -16.08 6.03
CA GLY A 92 -15.51 -16.04 7.21
C GLY A 92 -15.58 -14.65 7.85
N ASP A 93 -16.54 -14.44 8.75
CA ASP A 93 -17.03 -13.15 9.25
C ASP A 93 -16.02 -12.21 9.97
N ARG A 94 -14.72 -12.53 10.04
CA ARG A 94 -13.76 -11.85 10.95
C ARG A 94 -12.48 -11.29 10.31
N THR A 95 -12.23 -11.57 9.04
CA THR A 95 -11.00 -11.17 8.33
C THR A 95 -11.37 -10.72 6.93
N THR A 96 -10.71 -9.74 6.31
CA THR A 96 -10.93 -9.45 4.88
C THR A 96 -10.18 -10.45 4.00
N ASP A 97 -10.59 -10.58 2.74
CA ASP A 97 -9.88 -11.35 1.73
C ASP A 97 -8.40 -10.97 1.60
N ASP A 98 -8.07 -9.68 1.69
CA ASP A 98 -6.69 -9.18 1.63
C ASP A 98 -5.78 -9.85 2.67
N PHE A 99 -6.22 -9.90 3.94
CA PHE A 99 -5.46 -10.49 5.03
C PHE A 99 -5.32 -12.00 4.90
N PHE A 100 -6.37 -12.67 4.40
CA PHE A 100 -6.32 -14.10 4.16
C PHE A 100 -5.31 -14.44 3.05
N PHE A 101 -5.31 -13.64 1.97
CA PHE A 101 -4.33 -13.77 0.90
C PHE A 101 -2.89 -13.47 1.39
N ALA A 102 -2.73 -12.47 2.27
CA ALA A 102 -1.46 -12.16 2.90
C ALA A 102 -0.92 -13.29 3.77
N ASP A 103 -1.78 -13.95 4.57
CA ASP A 103 -1.39 -15.12 5.36
C ASP A 103 -0.86 -16.25 4.49
N TRP A 104 -1.48 -16.50 3.35
CA TRP A 104 -0.98 -17.48 2.40
C TRP A 104 0.34 -17.08 1.75
N CYS A 105 0.48 -15.82 1.33
CA CYS A 105 1.74 -15.30 0.81
C CYS A 105 2.87 -15.46 1.84
N ALA A 106 2.60 -15.13 3.11
CA ALA A 106 3.55 -15.29 4.20
C ALA A 106 3.89 -16.76 4.47
N ALA A 107 2.90 -17.66 4.50
CA ALA A 107 3.11 -19.10 4.65
C ALA A 107 3.97 -19.69 3.52
N SER A 108 3.80 -19.17 2.30
CA SER A 108 4.59 -19.53 1.11
C SER A 108 5.89 -18.73 0.99
N LYS A 109 6.23 -17.90 1.98
CA LYS A 109 7.45 -17.07 2.06
C LYS A 109 7.63 -16.12 0.86
N LEU A 110 6.54 -15.58 0.36
CA LEU A 110 6.55 -14.61 -0.74
C LEU A 110 6.87 -13.21 -0.21
N LYS A 111 7.65 -12.45 -0.97
CA LYS A 111 7.95 -11.04 -0.67
C LYS A 111 6.94 -10.11 -1.35
N TRP A 112 6.25 -9.32 -0.56
CA TRP A 112 5.28 -8.33 -1.03
C TRP A 112 5.81 -6.92 -0.77
N TYR A 113 5.72 -6.06 -1.78
CA TYR A 113 6.08 -4.65 -1.69
C TYR A 113 4.87 -3.73 -1.93
N ALA A 114 4.82 -2.63 -1.17
CA ALA A 114 3.93 -1.51 -1.43
C ALA A 114 4.66 -0.52 -2.34
N ALA A 115 4.10 -0.22 -3.51
CA ALA A 115 4.63 0.77 -4.43
C ALA A 115 4.03 2.14 -4.10
N GLY A 116 4.77 2.97 -3.37
CA GLY A 116 4.25 4.23 -2.84
C GLY A 116 3.92 5.28 -3.90
N ASN A 117 4.47 5.16 -5.11
CA ASN A 117 4.13 5.99 -6.26
C ASN A 117 2.89 5.50 -7.05
N VAL A 118 2.29 4.38 -6.64
CA VAL A 118 1.09 3.83 -7.28
C VAL A 118 -0.10 4.05 -6.37
N VAL A 119 -0.63 5.27 -6.41
CA VAL A 119 -1.81 5.66 -5.63
C VAL A 119 -3.08 5.47 -6.45
N CYS A 120 -4.11 4.92 -5.82
CA CYS A 120 -5.39 4.62 -6.45
C CYS A 120 -6.57 5.13 -5.61
N ASP A 121 -7.63 5.51 -6.31
CA ASP A 121 -8.93 5.77 -5.71
C ASP A 121 -9.71 4.48 -5.54
N GLN A 122 -10.58 4.43 -4.54
CA GLN A 122 -11.63 3.42 -4.45
C GLN A 122 -12.98 4.04 -4.81
N ILE A 123 -13.75 3.37 -5.67
CA ILE A 123 -15.04 3.87 -6.17
C ILE A 123 -16.14 2.90 -5.76
N ASP A 124 -17.17 3.40 -5.06
CA ASP A 124 -18.36 2.60 -4.73
C ASP A 124 -19.26 2.35 -5.94
N LEU A 125 -20.19 1.40 -5.79
CA LEU A 125 -21.18 1.09 -6.84
C LEU A 125 -22.09 2.26 -7.19
N ASP A 126 -22.27 3.21 -6.27
CA ASP A 126 -23.03 4.44 -6.47
C ASP A 126 -22.19 5.59 -7.06
N GLY A 127 -20.91 5.34 -7.35
CA GLY A 127 -19.96 6.31 -7.90
C GLY A 127 -19.28 7.19 -6.86
N ARG A 128 -19.50 6.97 -5.55
CA ARG A 128 -18.78 7.71 -4.51
C ARG A 128 -17.28 7.40 -4.57
N LEU A 129 -16.47 8.45 -4.57
CA LEU A 129 -15.02 8.40 -4.63
C LEU A 129 -14.38 8.47 -3.24
N HIS A 130 -13.44 7.58 -2.98
CA HIS A 130 -12.60 7.54 -1.77
C HIS A 130 -11.13 7.69 -2.20
N GLN A 131 -10.44 8.67 -1.63
CA GLN A 131 -9.07 9.06 -2.00
C GLN A 131 -8.19 9.03 -0.74
N VAL A 132 -7.09 8.28 -0.76
CA VAL A 132 -6.25 8.06 0.44
C VAL A 132 -5.63 9.36 0.95
N GLU A 133 -5.37 10.31 0.05
CA GLU A 133 -4.81 11.63 0.35
C GLU A 133 -5.71 12.45 1.27
N LYS A 134 -7.03 12.24 1.21
CA LYS A 134 -7.99 12.95 2.08
C LYS A 134 -7.94 12.49 3.53
N ALA A 135 -7.23 11.41 3.81
CA ALA A 135 -7.14 10.81 5.13
C ALA A 135 -5.72 10.74 5.66
N ILE A 136 -4.73 11.14 4.86
CA ILE A 136 -3.39 11.40 5.32
C ILE A 136 -3.53 12.33 6.52
N PRO A 137 -3.18 11.86 7.74
CA PRO A 137 -3.16 12.73 8.91
C PRO A 137 -2.30 13.95 8.61
N ASP A 138 -2.71 15.12 9.08
CA ASP A 138 -1.85 16.30 9.03
C ASP A 138 -0.59 15.98 9.85
N PHE A 139 0.53 15.78 9.15
CA PHE A 139 1.80 15.37 9.74
C PHE A 139 2.66 16.58 10.15
N GLY A 140 2.10 17.79 10.11
CA GLY A 140 2.67 19.03 10.66
C GLY A 140 4.11 19.28 10.23
N GLU A 141 4.33 19.92 9.08
CA GLU A 141 5.68 20.32 8.67
C GLU A 141 6.21 21.54 9.47
N ASP A 142 5.34 22.37 10.06
CA ASP A 142 5.73 23.72 10.49
C ASP A 142 5.27 24.09 11.91
N GLY A 143 5.75 23.38 12.94
CA GLY A 143 5.88 23.91 14.30
C GLY A 143 4.66 24.56 14.99
N ASN A 144 3.44 24.45 14.46
CA ASN A 144 2.20 24.99 14.99
C ASN A 144 1.00 24.24 14.36
N ASP A 145 0.49 23.29 15.13
CA ASP A 145 -0.88 22.73 15.22
C ASP A 145 -0.78 21.21 15.36
N ASP A 146 -0.98 20.73 16.59
CA ASP A 146 -1.50 19.43 17.05
C ASP A 146 -1.16 18.11 16.30
N GLY A 147 -0.20 18.09 15.39
CA GLY A 147 0.22 16.93 14.61
C GLY A 147 1.06 15.93 15.41
N ILE A 148 0.92 14.64 15.11
CA ILE A 148 1.77 13.59 15.68
C ILE A 148 3.13 13.64 14.96
N PRO A 149 4.27 13.73 15.68
CA PRO A 149 5.59 13.78 15.05
C PRO A 149 5.82 12.61 14.09
N VAL A 150 6.39 12.89 12.93
CA VAL A 150 6.73 11.89 11.90
C VAL A 150 7.58 10.75 12.47
N GLU A 151 8.47 11.06 13.42
CA GLU A 151 9.34 10.10 14.10
C GLU A 151 8.58 9.18 15.07
N GLU A 152 7.46 9.66 15.63
CA GLU A 152 6.58 8.85 16.50
C GLU A 152 5.68 7.92 15.68
N LEU A 153 5.33 8.30 14.44
CA LEU A 153 4.54 7.49 13.52
C LEU A 153 5.38 6.47 12.73
N PHE A 154 6.64 6.80 12.44
CA PHE A 154 7.55 5.98 11.63
C PHE A 154 8.90 5.75 12.32
N PRO A 155 8.94 4.94 13.40
CA PRO A 155 10.18 4.66 14.10
C PRO A 155 11.21 4.03 13.16
N GLY A 156 12.28 4.78 12.85
CA GLY A 156 13.39 4.35 11.98
C GLY A 156 13.35 4.88 10.55
N ALA A 157 12.36 5.69 10.16
CA ALA A 157 12.41 6.42 8.88
C ALA A 157 13.39 7.60 8.95
N GLU A 158 14.35 7.67 8.02
CA GLU A 158 15.11 8.91 7.82
C GLU A 158 14.20 9.96 7.19
N VAL A 159 14.01 11.08 7.90
CA VAL A 159 13.40 12.30 7.36
C VAL A 159 14.42 12.91 6.41
N ILE A 160 14.20 12.76 5.10
CA ILE A 160 14.97 13.49 4.10
C ILE A 160 14.29 14.85 3.98
N GLY A 161 14.88 15.86 4.63
CA GLY A 161 14.41 17.24 4.51
C GLY A 161 14.33 17.62 3.04
N VAL A 162 13.20 18.18 2.63
CA VAL A 162 13.07 18.82 1.32
C VAL A 162 14.11 19.94 1.31
N GLU A 163 15.13 19.85 0.45
CA GLU A 163 15.99 21.01 0.21
C GLU A 163 15.09 22.14 -0.29
N GLU A 164 14.94 23.18 0.53
CA GLU A 164 14.33 24.43 0.11
C GLU A 164 15.06 24.91 -1.14
N THR A 165 14.41 24.79 -2.30
CA THR A 165 14.82 25.57 -3.47
C THR A 165 14.65 27.04 -3.12
N GLU A 166 15.71 27.67 -2.62
CA GLU A 166 15.84 29.12 -2.56
C GLU A 166 15.64 29.67 -3.98
N CYS A 167 14.44 30.20 -4.23
CA CYS A 167 14.17 30.99 -5.41
C CYS A 167 14.95 32.30 -5.27
N LYS A 168 16.18 32.34 -5.82
CA LYS A 168 16.92 33.58 -6.02
C LYS A 168 16.14 34.44 -7.02
N THR A 169 15.47 35.46 -6.50
CA THR A 169 15.02 36.60 -7.29
C THR A 169 16.23 37.47 -7.62
N ASP A 170 16.57 37.56 -8.90
CA ASP A 170 17.41 38.63 -9.47
C ASP A 170 16.62 39.96 -9.56
#